data_AF-A0A1F8WU72-F1
#
_entry.id   AF-A0A1F8WU72-F1
#
_cell.length_a   1.000
_cell.length_b   1.000
_cell.length_c   1.000
_cell.angle_alpha   90.00
_cell.angle_beta   90.00
_cell.angle_gamma   90.00
#
_symmetry.space_group_name_H-M   'P 1'
#
loop_
_entity.id
_entity.type
_entity.pdbx_description
1 polymer ?
#
loop_
_entity_poly.entity_id
_entity_poly.type
_entity_poly.pdbx_seq_one_letter_code
_entity_poly.pdbx_strand_id
1 'polypeptide(L)'
;MAPGGTGLNRVEDGNWDTKNPNRFYFVTTASFTGNSRLWRVTFDDITNPSAGGAIEVLVDGVIDGPKMMDNITVDGAGNVYMQEDVGNQIHLGRIWKYETATDTLTLMAEHDATRFIAGAVADIDGTGTKQSDEESSGIIEVTKMFKHVRGYDTRHYRYFLLDSQAHYSSVNGFPVDAELVEGGQLLLMAVPGGTDADEDEGGEYWGHEGRE
;
A
#
# COMPACT_ATOMS: atom_id res chain seq x y z
N MET A 1 24.44 3.74 30.15
CA MET A 1 23.35 2.85 29.72
C MET A 1 22.52 3.64 28.74
N ALA A 2 22.49 3.28 27.45
CA ALA A 2 21.46 3.83 26.57
C ALA A 2 20.10 3.41 27.14
N PRO A 3 19.12 4.32 27.30
CA PRO A 3 17.82 3.93 27.83
C PRO A 3 17.23 2.89 26.88
N GLY A 4 16.86 1.72 27.42
CA GLY A 4 16.39 0.58 26.64
C GLY A 4 15.17 0.96 25.81
N GLY A 5 15.28 0.85 24.49
CA GLY A 5 14.16 1.04 23.57
C GLY A 5 13.28 -0.21 23.46
N THR A 6 12.08 -0.04 22.94
CA THR A 6 11.19 -1.16 22.61
C THR A 6 11.74 -1.92 21.41
N GLY A 7 11.95 -3.23 21.56
CA GLY A 7 12.32 -4.09 20.43
C GLY A 7 11.10 -4.34 19.53
N LEU A 8 11.21 -3.95 18.26
CA LEU A 8 10.18 -4.18 17.23
C LEU A 8 10.75 -5.10 16.14
N ASN A 9 9.88 -5.94 15.56
CA ASN A 9 10.29 -6.96 14.60
C ASN A 9 10.42 -6.39 13.19
N ARG A 10 11.58 -5.83 12.83
CA ARG A 10 11.86 -5.26 11.50
C ARG A 10 10.81 -4.21 11.12
N VAL A 11 10.96 -3.02 11.70
CA VAL A 11 10.15 -1.87 11.29
C VAL A 11 10.52 -1.54 9.85
N GLU A 12 9.52 -1.46 8.97
CA GLU A 12 9.69 -1.08 7.57
C GLU A 12 9.12 0.33 7.36
N ASP A 13 8.06 0.48 6.57
CA ASP A 13 7.51 1.79 6.20
C ASP A 13 6.53 2.36 7.24
N GLY A 14 6.25 3.66 7.10
CA GLY A 14 5.26 4.36 7.89
C GLY A 14 4.81 5.68 7.27
N ASN A 15 3.59 6.09 7.57
CA ASN A 15 2.99 7.30 7.02
C ASN A 15 2.11 8.03 8.05
N TRP A 16 2.08 9.37 7.95
CA TRP A 16 1.27 10.22 8.83
C TRP A 16 -0.23 10.10 8.51
N ASP A 17 -1.07 10.19 9.55
CA ASP A 17 -2.52 10.29 9.37
C ASP A 17 -2.87 11.62 8.67
N THR A 18 -3.69 11.55 7.63
CA THR A 18 -4.14 12.72 6.85
C THR A 18 -5.25 13.52 7.55
N LYS A 19 -5.86 12.96 8.59
CA LYS A 19 -6.96 13.53 9.39
C LYS A 19 -6.50 13.96 10.79
N ASN A 20 -5.41 13.42 11.32
CA ASN A 20 -4.89 13.76 12.64
C ASN A 20 -3.36 13.97 12.64
N PRO A 21 -2.86 15.20 12.79
CA PRO A 21 -1.42 15.48 12.72
C PRO A 21 -0.61 14.88 13.87
N ASN A 22 -1.26 14.47 14.96
CA ASN A 22 -0.60 13.79 16.08
C ASN A 22 -0.47 12.28 15.88
N ARG A 23 -0.89 11.73 14.73
CA ARG A 23 -0.95 10.27 14.54
C ARG A 23 -0.08 9.81 13.38
N PHE A 24 0.68 8.75 13.63
CA PHE A 24 1.55 8.08 12.67
C PHE A 24 1.24 6.59 12.65
N TYR A 25 1.30 5.99 11.47
CA TYR A 25 1.18 4.55 11.28
C TYR A 25 2.50 3.98 10.79
N PHE A 26 2.83 2.77 11.22
CA PHE A 26 3.97 2.04 10.67
C PHE A 26 3.71 0.54 10.74
N VAL A 27 4.46 -0.23 9.96
CA VAL A 27 4.37 -1.69 10.01
C VAL A 27 5.64 -2.34 10.50
N THR A 28 5.48 -3.54 11.03
CA THR A 28 6.58 -4.47 11.26
C THR A 28 6.40 -5.67 10.34
N THR A 29 7.37 -5.96 9.47
CA THR A 29 7.28 -7.06 8.51
C THR A 29 7.44 -8.44 9.18
N ALA A 30 8.32 -8.54 10.18
CA ALA A 30 8.72 -9.81 10.79
C ALA A 30 9.33 -10.82 9.77
N SER A 31 9.25 -12.12 10.08
CA SER A 31 9.50 -13.20 9.11
C SER A 31 8.16 -13.71 8.57
N PHE A 32 8.17 -14.54 7.52
CA PHE A 32 6.95 -15.12 6.96
C PHE A 32 6.09 -15.89 7.98
N THR A 33 6.74 -16.65 8.87
CA THR A 33 6.09 -17.35 9.99
C THR A 33 5.90 -16.48 11.23
N GLY A 34 6.44 -15.26 11.22
CA GLY A 34 6.32 -14.28 12.27
C GLY A 34 4.97 -13.56 12.26
N ASN A 35 4.84 -12.65 13.22
CA ASN A 35 3.65 -11.82 13.35
C ASN A 35 3.94 -10.41 12.82
N SER A 36 3.49 -10.17 11.60
CA SER A 36 3.49 -8.85 10.98
C SER A 36 2.35 -8.01 11.54
N ARG A 37 2.58 -6.71 11.75
CA ARG A 37 1.59 -5.85 12.41
C ARG A 37 1.53 -4.46 11.82
N LEU A 38 0.32 -3.90 11.75
CA LEU A 38 0.10 -2.46 11.62
C LEU A 38 0.03 -1.85 13.01
N TRP A 39 0.86 -0.83 13.24
CA TRP A 39 0.91 -0.07 14.47
C TRP A 39 0.37 1.34 14.24
N ARG A 40 -0.23 1.90 15.29
CA ARG A 40 -0.57 3.32 15.39
C ARG A 40 0.16 3.92 16.58
N VAL A 41 0.81 5.05 16.34
CA VAL A 41 1.31 5.96 17.37
C VAL A 41 0.44 7.19 17.38
N THR A 42 -0.06 7.58 18.54
CA THR A 42 -0.74 8.86 18.74
C THR A 42 0.02 9.65 19.80
N PHE A 43 0.65 10.75 19.42
CA PHE A 43 1.34 11.66 20.32
C PHE A 43 0.31 12.52 21.07
N ASP A 44 0.56 12.78 22.35
CA ASP A 44 -0.25 13.76 23.09
C ASP A 44 -0.04 15.17 22.51
N ASP A 45 1.20 15.48 22.10
CA ASP A 45 1.60 16.69 21.38
C ASP A 45 2.74 16.36 20.42
N ILE A 46 2.50 16.40 19.10
CA ILE A 46 3.54 16.11 18.11
C ILE A 46 4.68 17.12 18.10
N THR A 47 4.43 18.35 18.55
CA THR A 47 5.47 19.39 18.68
C THR A 47 6.34 19.19 19.91
N ASN A 48 5.90 18.33 20.85
CA ASN A 48 6.66 17.87 22.00
C ASN A 48 6.54 16.34 22.18
N PRO A 49 7.24 15.53 21.36
CA PRO A 49 7.14 14.06 21.44
C PRO A 49 7.48 13.46 22.82
N SER A 50 8.22 14.20 23.66
CA SER A 50 8.55 13.77 25.02
C SER A 50 7.39 13.86 26.00
N ALA A 51 6.30 14.55 25.64
CA ALA A 51 5.06 14.56 26.41
C ALA A 51 4.40 13.18 26.49
N GLY A 52 4.80 12.25 25.60
CA GLY A 52 4.28 10.89 25.55
C GLY A 52 3.17 10.74 24.53
N GLY A 53 2.37 9.69 24.74
CA GLY A 53 1.31 9.28 23.83
C GLY A 53 0.98 7.80 23.99
N ALA A 54 0.27 7.26 23.00
CA ALA A 54 -0.12 5.86 22.93
C ALA A 54 0.50 5.17 21.71
N ILE A 55 0.82 3.88 21.88
CA ILE A 55 1.17 2.97 20.79
C ILE A 55 0.26 1.76 20.84
N GLU A 56 -0.36 1.41 19.72
CA GLU A 56 -1.40 0.39 19.61
C GLU A 56 -1.17 -0.47 18.37
N VAL A 57 -1.54 -1.75 18.45
CA VAL A 57 -1.65 -2.64 17.29
C VAL A 57 -3.05 -2.51 16.72
N LEU A 58 -3.17 -2.24 15.43
CA LEU A 58 -4.45 -2.15 14.73
C LEU A 58 -4.75 -3.39 13.90
N VAL A 59 -3.70 -4.02 13.37
CA VAL A 59 -3.79 -5.29 12.62
C VAL A 59 -2.73 -6.22 13.18
N ASP A 60 -3.13 -7.42 13.58
CA ASP A 60 -2.27 -8.51 14.00
C ASP A 60 -2.29 -9.61 12.93
N GLY A 61 -1.21 -9.78 12.19
CA GLY A 61 -1.13 -10.67 11.03
C GLY A 61 -1.30 -12.17 11.36
N VAL A 62 -1.22 -12.57 12.63
CA VAL A 62 -1.58 -13.94 13.04
C VAL A 62 -3.08 -14.12 13.16
N ILE A 63 -3.81 -13.06 13.53
CA ILE A 63 -5.25 -13.09 13.73
C ILE A 63 -5.97 -12.68 12.44
N ASP A 64 -5.53 -11.60 11.82
CA ASP A 64 -6.23 -10.92 10.73
C ASP A 64 -5.79 -11.41 9.35
N GLY A 65 -4.60 -12.03 9.26
CA GLY A 65 -4.11 -12.70 8.05
C GLY A 65 -2.91 -12.07 7.33
N PRO A 66 -2.69 -10.74 7.32
CA PRO A 66 -1.57 -10.17 6.57
C PRO A 66 -0.20 -10.73 6.95
N LYS A 67 0.67 -10.88 5.95
CA LYS A 67 2.02 -11.43 6.07
C LYS A 67 3.05 -10.45 5.54
N MET A 68 4.14 -10.26 6.30
CA MET A 68 5.28 -9.46 5.86
C MET A 68 4.88 -8.10 5.27
N MET A 69 4.00 -7.38 5.97
CA MET A 69 3.62 -6.02 5.58
C MET A 69 4.87 -5.14 5.55
N ASP A 70 5.04 -4.40 4.45
CA ASP A 70 6.21 -3.57 4.19
C ASP A 70 5.81 -2.12 3.91
N ASN A 71 5.49 -1.75 2.67
CA ASN A 71 5.17 -0.37 2.34
C ASN A 71 3.72 0.01 2.66
N ILE A 72 3.51 1.26 3.10
CA ILE A 72 2.17 1.76 3.45
C ILE A 72 1.92 3.18 2.95
N THR A 73 0.64 3.51 2.75
CA THR A 73 0.21 4.90 2.60
C THR A 73 -1.09 5.13 3.36
N VAL A 74 -1.34 6.39 3.72
CA VAL A 74 -2.64 6.82 4.27
C VAL A 74 -3.35 7.66 3.21
N ASP A 75 -4.58 7.29 2.86
CA ASP A 75 -5.37 8.06 1.91
C ASP A 75 -5.94 9.35 2.52
N GLY A 76 -6.51 10.23 1.70
CA GLY A 76 -7.14 11.47 2.14
C GLY A 76 -8.33 11.31 3.10
N ALA A 77 -8.86 10.09 3.27
CA ALA A 77 -9.92 9.77 4.24
C ALA A 77 -9.36 9.21 5.56
N GLY A 78 -8.05 8.96 5.66
CA GLY A 78 -7.40 8.40 6.83
C GLY A 78 -7.40 6.87 6.88
N ASN A 79 -7.66 6.19 5.76
CA ASN A 79 -7.53 4.73 5.67
C ASN A 79 -6.08 4.37 5.34
N VAL A 80 -5.59 3.26 5.90
CA VAL A 80 -4.22 2.79 5.67
C VAL A 80 -4.23 1.71 4.60
N TYR A 81 -3.41 1.84 3.57
CA TYR A 81 -3.15 0.79 2.59
C TYR A 81 -1.78 0.19 2.85
N MET A 82 -1.67 -1.14 2.80
CA MET A 82 -0.46 -1.89 3.16
C MET A 82 -0.15 -2.91 2.07
N GLN A 83 1.09 -2.90 1.58
CA GLN A 83 1.63 -3.93 0.70
C GLN A 83 2.29 -5.03 1.53
N GLU A 84 2.16 -6.28 1.07
CA GLU A 84 2.98 -7.39 1.56
C GLU A 84 4.20 -7.56 0.64
N ASP A 85 5.39 -7.63 1.24
CA ASP A 85 6.60 -8.16 0.59
C ASP A 85 6.90 -9.53 1.21
N VAL A 86 6.41 -10.58 0.55
CA VAL A 86 6.56 -11.96 1.05
C VAL A 86 7.85 -12.63 0.59
N GLY A 87 8.59 -12.01 -0.34
CA GLY A 87 9.70 -12.65 -1.06
C GLY A 87 9.31 -13.99 -1.70
N ASN A 88 10.29 -14.87 -1.88
CA ASN A 88 10.10 -16.21 -2.48
C ASN A 88 9.37 -17.23 -1.57
N GLN A 89 8.12 -16.94 -1.21
CA GLN A 89 7.25 -17.79 -0.40
C GLN A 89 6.10 -18.34 -1.25
N ILE A 90 5.51 -19.46 -0.83
CA ILE A 90 4.31 -20.02 -1.48
C ILE A 90 3.07 -19.26 -0.96
N HIS A 91 3.00 -17.97 -1.28
CA HIS A 91 1.94 -17.03 -0.91
C HIS A 91 1.96 -15.90 -1.92
N LEU A 92 0.78 -15.45 -2.34
CA LEU A 92 0.67 -14.32 -3.25
C LEU A 92 0.61 -13.03 -2.44
N GLY A 93 1.52 -12.09 -2.70
CA GLY A 93 1.59 -10.77 -2.10
C GLY A 93 0.30 -10.01 -2.33
N ARG A 94 -0.16 -9.34 -1.28
CA ARG A 94 -1.44 -8.65 -1.24
C ARG A 94 -1.29 -7.17 -0.95
N ILE A 95 -2.33 -6.44 -1.33
CA ILE A 95 -2.57 -5.08 -0.88
C ILE A 95 -3.82 -5.09 -0.02
N TRP A 96 -3.67 -4.69 1.23
CA TRP A 96 -4.74 -4.58 2.20
C TRP A 96 -5.12 -3.12 2.41
N LYS A 97 -6.38 -2.87 2.73
CA LYS A 97 -6.89 -1.58 3.20
C LYS A 97 -7.45 -1.76 4.60
N TYR A 98 -6.99 -0.95 5.53
CA TYR A 98 -7.53 -0.84 6.87
C TYR A 98 -8.31 0.47 7.03
N GLU A 99 -9.62 0.37 7.20
CA GLU A 99 -10.49 1.50 7.51
C GLU A 99 -10.45 1.85 8.99
N THR A 100 -9.77 2.94 9.33
CA THR A 100 -9.54 3.36 10.72
C THR A 100 -10.81 3.80 11.45
N ALA A 101 -11.84 4.19 10.72
CA ALA A 101 -13.12 4.62 11.28
C ALA A 101 -14.02 3.44 11.69
N THR A 102 -13.91 2.31 11.00
CA THR A 102 -14.80 1.14 11.19
C THR A 102 -14.06 -0.09 11.70
N ASP A 103 -12.75 -0.01 11.88
CA ASP A 103 -11.90 -1.14 12.28
C ASP A 103 -12.08 -2.34 11.33
N THR A 104 -12.01 -2.07 10.03
CA THR A 104 -12.27 -3.05 8.98
C THR A 104 -11.02 -3.25 8.14
N LEU A 105 -10.70 -4.52 7.85
CA LEU A 105 -9.59 -4.90 6.97
C LEU A 105 -10.14 -5.55 5.71
N THR A 106 -9.80 -4.98 4.55
CA THR A 106 -10.30 -5.39 3.24
C THR A 106 -9.14 -5.74 2.32
N LEU A 107 -9.21 -6.89 1.65
CA LEU A 107 -8.27 -7.24 0.59
C LEU A 107 -8.58 -6.44 -0.67
N MET A 108 -7.62 -5.66 -1.15
CA MET A 108 -7.79 -4.78 -2.32
C MET A 108 -7.25 -5.39 -3.61
N ALA A 109 -6.07 -6.00 -3.52
CA ALA A 109 -5.42 -6.64 -4.65
C ALA A 109 -4.54 -7.80 -4.16
N GLU A 110 -4.25 -8.72 -5.06
CA GLU A 110 -3.32 -9.84 -4.88
C GLU A 110 -2.55 -10.01 -6.19
N HIS A 111 -1.28 -10.42 -6.11
CA HIS A 111 -0.51 -10.76 -7.29
C HIS A 111 -1.14 -11.92 -8.09
N ASP A 112 -0.84 -11.94 -9.39
CA ASP A 112 -1.50 -12.85 -10.33
C ASP A 112 -1.00 -14.29 -10.18
N ALA A 113 -1.88 -15.15 -9.67
CA ALA A 113 -1.62 -16.59 -9.53
C ALA A 113 -1.23 -17.28 -10.84
N THR A 114 -1.56 -16.73 -12.01
CA THR A 114 -1.13 -17.30 -13.29
C THR A 114 0.35 -17.05 -13.61
N ARG A 115 1.02 -16.21 -12.81
CA ARG A 115 2.44 -15.82 -12.91
C ARG A 115 3.27 -16.25 -11.71
N PHE A 116 2.80 -16.01 -10.49
CA PHE A 116 3.63 -16.05 -9.28
C PHE A 116 3.39 -17.27 -8.38
N ILE A 117 3.05 -18.41 -8.98
CA ILE A 117 2.97 -19.69 -8.26
C ILE A 117 3.83 -20.76 -8.92
N ALA A 118 4.32 -21.70 -8.11
CA ALA A 118 4.91 -22.93 -8.64
C ALA A 118 3.91 -23.63 -9.59
N GLY A 119 4.28 -23.80 -10.86
CA GLY A 119 3.38 -24.38 -11.87
C GLY A 119 2.54 -23.37 -12.65
N ALA A 120 2.67 -22.06 -12.38
CA ALA A 120 2.11 -20.95 -13.15
C ALA A 120 2.12 -21.17 -14.68
N VAL A 121 1.06 -20.74 -15.36
CA VAL A 121 0.94 -20.95 -16.81
C VAL A 121 1.77 -19.95 -17.61
N ALA A 122 2.02 -18.77 -17.05
CA ALA A 122 2.88 -17.76 -17.66
C ALA A 122 4.35 -18.07 -17.34
N ASP A 123 5.20 -17.91 -18.35
CA ASP A 123 6.65 -17.94 -18.24
C ASP A 123 7.14 -16.48 -18.27
N ILE A 124 7.38 -15.91 -17.09
CA ILE A 124 7.69 -14.48 -16.94
C ILE A 124 9.14 -14.15 -17.29
N ASP A 125 10.04 -15.12 -17.17
CA ASP A 125 11.46 -14.95 -17.46
C ASP A 125 11.93 -15.70 -18.72
N GLY A 126 11.07 -16.52 -19.34
CA GLY A 126 11.38 -17.22 -20.58
C GLY A 126 12.32 -18.43 -20.39
N THR A 127 12.57 -18.82 -19.13
CA THR A 127 13.45 -19.95 -18.80
C THR A 127 12.67 -21.26 -18.64
N GLY A 128 11.34 -21.18 -18.57
CA GLY A 128 10.47 -22.28 -18.16
C GLY A 128 10.55 -22.61 -16.66
N THR A 129 11.36 -21.88 -15.88
CA THR A 129 11.40 -21.99 -14.42
C THR A 129 10.32 -21.10 -13.81
N LYS A 130 9.21 -21.74 -13.46
CA LYS A 130 8.04 -21.08 -12.86
C LYS A 130 8.38 -20.75 -11.41
N GLN A 131 8.45 -19.47 -11.09
CA GLN A 131 9.01 -18.96 -9.84
C GLN A 131 8.01 -18.03 -9.13
N SER A 132 8.16 -17.90 -7.82
CA SER A 132 7.25 -17.18 -6.91
C SER A 132 7.95 -16.00 -6.22
N ASP A 133 9.10 -15.58 -6.75
CA ASP A 133 9.88 -14.45 -6.22
C ASP A 133 9.30 -13.16 -6.78
N GLU A 134 8.39 -12.59 -6.00
CA GLU A 134 7.61 -11.41 -6.31
C GLU A 134 7.75 -10.38 -5.19
N GLU A 135 7.61 -9.11 -5.55
CA GLU A 135 7.61 -8.02 -4.59
C GLU A 135 6.59 -6.96 -5.03
N SER A 136 5.75 -6.51 -4.10
CA SER A 136 4.98 -5.29 -4.27
C SER A 136 5.65 -4.22 -3.43
N SER A 137 6.05 -3.12 -4.08
CA SER A 137 6.89 -2.10 -3.45
C SER A 137 6.33 -0.71 -3.71
N GLY A 138 6.53 0.20 -2.77
CA GLY A 138 6.12 1.60 -2.80
C GLY A 138 4.65 1.84 -3.14
N ILE A 139 3.88 2.47 -2.24
CA ILE A 139 2.50 2.84 -2.53
C ILE A 139 2.27 4.30 -2.16
N ILE A 140 1.68 5.08 -3.07
CA ILE A 140 1.31 6.47 -2.81
C ILE A 140 -0.07 6.79 -3.38
N GLU A 141 -0.86 7.57 -2.65
CA GLU A 141 -2.11 8.11 -3.19
C GLU A 141 -1.82 9.28 -4.15
N VAL A 142 -2.27 9.16 -5.40
CA VAL A 142 -2.10 10.16 -6.46
C VAL A 142 -3.45 10.74 -6.94
N THR A 143 -4.55 10.44 -6.25
CA THR A 143 -5.92 10.90 -6.60
C THR A 143 -5.98 12.38 -6.96
N LYS A 144 -5.35 13.24 -6.17
CA LYS A 144 -5.37 14.70 -6.38
C LYS A 144 -4.70 15.13 -7.69
N MET A 145 -3.68 14.40 -8.16
CA MET A 145 -3.01 14.70 -9.43
C MET A 145 -3.91 14.47 -10.65
N PHE A 146 -4.90 13.60 -10.51
CA PHE A 146 -5.87 13.30 -11.56
C PHE A 146 -7.14 14.16 -11.52
N LYS A 147 -7.25 15.11 -10.58
CA LYS A 147 -8.39 16.02 -10.51
C LYS A 147 -8.48 16.83 -11.80
N HIS A 148 -9.66 16.85 -12.42
CA HIS A 148 -9.93 17.50 -13.72
C HIS A 148 -9.17 16.91 -14.92
N VAL A 149 -8.50 15.77 -14.77
CA VAL A 149 -7.89 15.05 -15.89
C VAL A 149 -8.96 14.19 -16.57
N ARG A 150 -9.19 14.41 -17.87
CA ARG A 150 -10.18 13.66 -18.65
C ARG A 150 -9.89 12.15 -18.58
N GLY A 151 -10.93 11.36 -18.30
CA GLY A 151 -10.83 9.90 -18.21
C GLY A 151 -10.62 9.35 -16.81
N TYR A 152 -10.34 10.22 -15.83
CA TYR A 152 -10.26 9.86 -14.41
C TYR A 152 -11.50 10.34 -13.66
N ASP A 153 -12.05 9.48 -12.81
CA ASP A 153 -13.22 9.77 -12.00
C ASP A 153 -12.82 9.83 -10.52
N THR A 154 -12.19 10.94 -10.16
CA THR A 154 -11.75 11.20 -8.79
C THR A 154 -12.92 11.48 -7.82
N ARG A 155 -14.17 11.48 -8.30
CA ARG A 155 -15.36 11.58 -7.44
C ARG A 155 -15.78 10.22 -6.90
N HIS A 156 -15.53 9.14 -7.62
CA HIS A 156 -15.93 7.78 -7.21
C HIS A 156 -14.74 6.89 -6.86
N TYR A 157 -13.54 7.23 -7.35
CA TYR A 157 -12.32 6.44 -7.14
C TYR A 157 -11.21 7.24 -6.49
N ARG A 158 -10.43 6.55 -5.67
CA ARG A 158 -9.07 6.94 -5.28
C ARG A 158 -8.07 6.20 -6.15
N TYR A 159 -6.96 6.85 -6.47
CA TYR A 159 -5.93 6.33 -7.37
C TYR A 159 -4.59 6.22 -6.63
N PHE A 160 -3.95 5.07 -6.75
CA PHE A 160 -2.69 4.75 -6.09
C PHE A 160 -1.65 4.33 -7.12
N LEU A 161 -0.47 4.94 -7.04
CA LEU A 161 0.68 4.51 -7.81
C LEU A 161 1.48 3.54 -6.96
N LEU A 162 1.89 2.43 -7.56
CA LEU A 162 2.71 1.42 -6.91
C LEU A 162 3.59 0.67 -7.89
N ASP A 163 4.55 -0.08 -7.39
CA ASP A 163 5.44 -0.92 -8.17
C ASP A 163 5.23 -2.41 -7.86
N SER A 164 5.41 -3.25 -8.87
CA SER A 164 5.42 -4.71 -8.75
C SER A 164 6.64 -5.23 -9.48
N GLN A 165 7.44 -6.04 -8.79
CA GLN A 165 8.67 -6.61 -9.30
C GLN A 165 8.56 -8.13 -9.32
N ALA A 166 9.24 -8.73 -10.29
CA ALA A 166 9.48 -10.15 -10.37
C ALA A 166 10.99 -10.37 -10.35
N HIS A 167 11.49 -11.06 -9.34
CA HIS A 167 12.92 -11.27 -9.20
C HIS A 167 13.36 -12.45 -10.06
N TYR A 168 14.16 -12.21 -11.10
CA TYR A 168 14.73 -13.29 -11.92
C TYR A 168 16.19 -13.04 -12.26
N SER A 169 17.02 -14.07 -12.09
CA SER A 169 18.47 -13.98 -12.35
C SER A 169 18.85 -14.10 -13.83
N SER A 170 17.89 -14.40 -14.71
CA SER A 170 18.11 -14.49 -16.16
C SER A 170 16.82 -14.25 -16.93
N VAL A 171 16.93 -13.84 -18.20
CA VAL A 171 15.81 -13.74 -19.14
C VAL A 171 16.14 -14.52 -20.41
N ASN A 172 15.26 -15.44 -20.82
CA ASN A 172 15.45 -16.36 -21.95
C ASN A 172 16.78 -17.12 -21.88
N GLY A 173 17.22 -17.48 -20.67
CA GLY A 173 18.50 -18.17 -20.42
C GLY A 173 19.74 -17.28 -20.47
N PHE A 174 19.59 -15.97 -20.64
CA PHE A 174 20.68 -15.00 -20.56
C PHE A 174 20.70 -14.36 -19.17
N PRO A 175 21.81 -14.45 -18.41
CA PRO A 175 21.92 -13.80 -17.11
C PRO A 175 21.65 -12.29 -17.21
N VAL A 176 20.87 -11.77 -16.25
CA VAL A 176 20.73 -10.32 -16.07
C VAL A 176 21.73 -9.82 -15.04
N ASP A 177 22.02 -8.53 -15.09
CA ASP A 177 22.89 -7.90 -14.09
C ASP A 177 22.26 -8.08 -12.70
N ALA A 178 23.08 -8.43 -11.71
CA ALA A 178 22.64 -8.62 -10.32
C ALA A 178 22.13 -7.31 -9.67
N GLU A 179 22.37 -6.15 -10.31
CA GLU A 179 21.78 -4.86 -9.92
C GLU A 179 20.46 -4.54 -10.64
N LEU A 180 20.05 -5.33 -11.64
CA LEU A 180 18.89 -5.10 -12.51
C LEU A 180 17.86 -6.26 -12.46
N VAL A 181 17.86 -7.03 -11.37
CA VAL A 181 17.16 -8.33 -11.21
C VAL A 181 15.64 -8.15 -11.00
N GLU A 182 15.04 -7.14 -11.61
CA GLU A 182 13.70 -6.69 -11.22
C GLU A 182 12.84 -6.45 -12.45
N GLY A 183 11.94 -7.38 -12.75
CA GLY A 183 10.91 -7.23 -13.78
C GLY A 183 9.84 -6.19 -13.42
N GLY A 184 10.28 -4.98 -13.06
CA GLY A 184 9.47 -3.92 -12.47
C GLY A 184 8.39 -3.40 -13.40
N GLN A 185 7.21 -3.21 -12.84
CA GLN A 185 6.08 -2.56 -13.47
C GLN A 185 5.49 -1.53 -12.53
N LEU A 186 5.44 -0.29 -13.02
CA LEU A 186 4.68 0.77 -12.39
C LEU A 186 3.18 0.57 -12.69
N LEU A 187 2.39 0.38 -11.65
CA LEU A 187 0.96 0.12 -11.72
C LEU A 187 0.17 1.31 -11.17
N LEU A 188 -1.04 1.50 -11.71
CA LEU A 188 -2.02 2.44 -11.17
C LEU A 188 -3.25 1.64 -10.70
N MET A 189 -3.46 1.58 -9.40
CA MET A 189 -4.63 0.94 -8.79
C MET A 189 -5.75 1.97 -8.58
N ALA A 190 -6.97 1.65 -9.03
CA ALA A 190 -8.17 2.45 -8.79
C ALA A 190 -9.06 1.75 -7.75
N VAL A 191 -9.34 2.43 -6.64
CA VAL A 191 -10.12 1.91 -5.52
C VAL A 191 -11.46 2.65 -5.40
N PRO A 192 -12.60 1.95 -5.40
CA PRO A 192 -13.90 2.59 -5.13
C PRO A 192 -13.93 3.18 -3.72
N GLY A 193 -14.43 4.41 -3.58
CA GLY A 193 -14.51 5.07 -2.27
C GLY A 193 -14.34 6.59 -2.30
N GLY A 194 -14.59 7.23 -3.43
CA GLY A 194 -14.56 8.68 -3.52
C GLY A 194 -15.70 9.30 -2.71
N THR A 195 -15.36 9.92 -1.59
CA THR A 195 -16.04 11.12 -1.12
C THR A 195 -14.97 12.00 -0.48
N ASP A 196 -14.32 12.83 -1.29
CA ASP A 196 -13.92 14.13 -0.75
C ASP A 196 -15.23 14.87 -0.48
N ALA A 197 -15.72 14.74 0.75
CA ALA A 197 -16.70 15.66 1.30
C ALA A 197 -15.99 16.99 1.54
N ASP A 198 -15.71 17.71 0.47
CA ASP A 198 -15.46 19.15 0.52
C ASP A 198 -16.54 19.84 -0.32
N GLU A 199 -17.27 20.68 0.39
CA GLU A 199 -18.29 21.61 -0.07
C GLU A 199 -17.71 22.63 -1.08
N ASP A 200 -18.61 23.32 -1.77
CA ASP A 200 -18.40 24.53 -2.57
C ASP A 200 -17.71 24.41 -3.94
N GLU A 201 -18.53 24.25 -4.98
CA GLU A 201 -18.67 25.32 -5.98
C GLU A 201 -20.15 25.44 -6.40
N GLY A 202 -20.84 26.39 -5.77
CA GLY A 202 -22.08 26.96 -6.29
C GLY A 202 -21.80 27.68 -7.62
N GLY A 203 -21.84 26.95 -8.72
CA GLY A 203 -21.87 27.51 -10.07
C GLY A 203 -23.31 27.64 -10.53
N GLU A 204 -23.92 28.81 -10.34
CA GLU A 204 -25.15 29.18 -11.02
C GLU A 204 -24.96 29.06 -12.54
N TYR A 205 -25.71 28.15 -13.16
CA TYR A 205 -25.83 28.08 -14.61
C TYR A 205 -26.64 29.29 -15.12
N TRP A 206 -25.97 30.39 -15.42
CA TRP A 206 -26.54 31.46 -16.24
C TRP A 206 -26.45 31.07 -17.73
N GLY A 207 -27.39 30.24 -18.17
CA GLY A 207 -27.62 29.98 -19.60
C GLY A 207 -28.48 31.10 -20.19
N HIS A 208 -27.85 32.03 -20.90
CA HIS A 208 -28.54 32.99 -21.76
C HIS A 208 -29.33 32.26 -22.87
N GLU A 209 -30.64 32.48 -22.91
CA GLU A 209 -31.47 32.16 -24.07
C GLU A 209 -31.04 33.04 -25.26
N GLY A 210 -30.37 32.40 -26.22
CA GLY A 210 -30.25 32.91 -27.59
C GLY A 210 -31.50 32.52 -28.36
N ARG A 211 -32.27 33.53 -28.76
CA ARG A 211 -33.40 33.43 -29.69
C ARG A 211 -32.91 33.03 -31.08
N GLU A 212 -33.64 32.12 -31.72
CA GLU A 212 -33.92 32.16 -33.16
C GLU A 212 -35.38 32.57 -33.36
#